data_AF-B7JP00-F1
#
_entry.id   AF-B7JP00-F1
#
_cell.length_a   1.000
_cell.length_b   1.000
_cell.length_c   1.000
_cell.angle_alpha   90.00
_cell.angle_beta   90.00
_cell.angle_gamma   90.00
#
_symmetry.space_group_name_H-M   'P 1'
#
loop_
_entity.id
_entity.type
_entity.pdbx_description
1 polymer ?
#
loop_
_entity_poly.entity_id
_entity_poly.type
_entity_poly.pdbx_seq_one_letter_code
_entity_poly.pdbx_strand_id
1 'polypeptide(L)'
;MDKFEFETIEHWKHELKCSLEEIQKDQEGLFDEIEVLKIKIKHANSVASFMESSEEFTKQYILPLNSELEKAEMEYEQLKEKNEIKVEHLGALLAKVNKEITRYKLYNGIA
;
A
#
# COMPACT_ATOMS: atom_id res chain seq x y z
N MET A 1 -17.85 9.72 30.31
CA MET A 1 -18.02 9.56 28.87
C MET A 1 -19.46 9.16 28.65
N ASP A 2 -20.20 9.93 27.86
CA ASP A 2 -21.60 9.65 27.58
C ASP A 2 -21.78 8.68 26.40
N LYS A 3 -23.02 8.26 26.15
CA LYS A 3 -23.35 7.32 25.08
C LYS A 3 -22.96 7.85 23.69
N PHE A 4 -23.10 9.15 23.46
CA PHE A 4 -22.80 9.79 22.19
C PHE A 4 -21.28 9.80 21.93
N GLU A 5 -20.49 10.12 22.94
CA GLU A 5 -19.02 10.05 22.89
C GLU A 5 -18.53 8.63 22.61
N PHE A 6 -19.16 7.61 23.21
CA PHE A 6 -18.81 6.21 22.97
C PHE A 6 -19.13 5.76 21.53
N GLU A 7 -20.32 6.09 21.02
CA GLU A 7 -20.74 5.78 19.64
C GLU A 7 -19.82 6.47 18.61
N THR A 8 -19.41 7.71 18.88
CA THR A 8 -18.44 8.44 18.03
C THR A 8 -17.08 7.75 17.98
N ILE A 9 -16.59 7.24 19.12
CA ILE A 9 -15.31 6.53 19.19
C ILE A 9 -15.35 5.19 18.44
N GLU A 10 -16.46 4.43 18.54
CA GLU A 10 -16.64 3.19 17.74
C GLU A 10 -16.76 3.49 16.24
N HIS A 11 -17.39 4.60 15.86
CA HIS A 11 -17.44 5.04 14.47
C HIS A 11 -16.03 5.35 13.93
N TRP A 12 -15.22 6.13 14.65
CA TRP A 12 -13.83 6.40 14.25
C TRP A 12 -12.99 5.12 14.15
N LYS A 13 -13.21 4.15 15.03
CA LYS A 13 -12.54 2.85 14.95
C LYS A 13 -12.87 2.11 13.65
N HIS A 14 -14.11 2.22 13.16
CA HIS A 14 -14.51 1.63 11.89
C HIS A 14 -13.85 2.34 10.71
N GLU A 15 -13.89 3.68 10.67
CA GLU A 15 -13.26 4.47 9.61
C GLU A 15 -11.76 4.17 9.49
N LEU A 16 -11.03 4.13 10.62
CA LEU A 16 -9.60 3.82 10.63
C LEU A 16 -9.28 2.43 10.07
N LYS A 17 -10.18 1.45 10.22
CA LYS A 17 -10.02 0.10 9.63
C LYS A 17 -10.22 0.13 8.12
N CYS A 18 -11.27 0.80 7.65
CA CYS A 18 -11.55 0.93 6.22
C CYS A 18 -10.36 1.60 5.49
N SER A 19 -9.81 2.69 6.05
CA SER A 19 -8.64 3.34 5.45
C SER A 19 -7.40 2.44 5.41
N LEU A 20 -7.26 1.51 6.35
CA LEU A 20 -6.13 0.58 6.39
C LEU A 20 -6.27 -0.50 5.31
N GLU A 21 -7.49 -0.99 5.09
CA GLU A 21 -7.83 -1.92 4.00
C GLU A 21 -7.63 -1.29 2.62
N GLU A 22 -8.00 -0.02 2.42
CA GLU A 22 -7.75 0.71 1.17
C GLU A 22 -6.26 0.82 0.86
N ILE A 23 -5.45 1.17 1.87
CA ILE A 23 -3.98 1.26 1.72
C ILE A 23 -3.37 -0.10 1.34
N GLN A 24 -3.85 -1.19 1.95
CA GLN A 24 -3.38 -2.54 1.62
C GLN A 24 -3.73 -2.91 0.18
N LYS A 25 -4.93 -2.58 -0.27
CA LYS A 25 -5.39 -2.83 -1.64
C LYS A 25 -4.58 -2.05 -2.68
N ASP A 26 -4.24 -0.81 -2.38
CA ASP A 26 -3.37 0.02 -3.24
C ASP A 26 -1.95 -0.59 -3.34
N GLN A 27 -1.42 -1.11 -2.23
CA GLN A 27 -0.13 -1.82 -2.22
C GLN A 27 -0.17 -3.12 -3.05
N GLU A 28 -1.22 -3.92 -2.93
CA GLU A 28 -1.40 -5.13 -3.73
C GLU A 28 -1.47 -4.82 -5.22
N GLY A 29 -2.21 -3.77 -5.61
CA GLY A 29 -2.32 -3.35 -7.02
C GLY A 29 -0.98 -2.96 -7.64
N LEU A 30 -0.14 -2.22 -6.90
CA LEU A 30 1.21 -1.86 -7.36
C LEU A 30 2.14 -3.08 -7.44
N PHE A 31 2.02 -4.02 -6.51
CA PHE A 31 2.80 -5.25 -6.54
C PHE A 31 2.51 -6.08 -7.80
N ASP A 32 1.23 -6.21 -8.17
CA ASP A 32 0.81 -6.91 -9.38
C ASP A 32 1.35 -6.23 -10.65
N GLU A 33 1.33 -4.89 -10.70
CA GLU A 33 1.87 -4.13 -11.82
C GLU A 33 3.39 -4.35 -12.00
N ILE A 34 4.14 -4.36 -10.89
CA ILE A 34 5.57 -4.65 -10.89
C ILE A 34 5.85 -6.06 -11.46
N GLU A 35 5.09 -7.07 -11.04
CA GLU A 35 5.27 -8.43 -11.56
C GLU A 35 4.98 -8.52 -13.06
N VAL A 36 3.94 -7.83 -13.54
CA VAL A 36 3.64 -7.75 -14.98
C VAL A 36 4.79 -7.10 -15.76
N LEU A 37 5.36 -6.00 -15.25
CA LEU A 37 6.49 -5.33 -15.91
C LEU A 37 7.74 -6.21 -15.97
N LYS A 38 8.07 -6.94 -14.90
CA LYS A 38 9.18 -7.91 -14.88
C LYS A 38 9.02 -8.98 -15.96
N ILE A 39 7.81 -9.51 -16.14
CA ILE A 39 7.50 -10.49 -17.18
C ILE A 39 7.72 -9.89 -18.57
N LYS A 40 7.22 -8.67 -18.82
CA LYS A 40 7.40 -7.96 -20.11
C LYS A 40 8.88 -7.73 -20.42
N ILE A 41 9.67 -7.27 -19.46
CA ILE A 41 11.12 -7.05 -19.61
C ILE A 41 11.83 -8.36 -19.94
N LYS A 42 11.52 -9.44 -19.21
CA LYS A 42 12.11 -10.75 -19.47
C LYS A 42 11.79 -11.24 -20.88
N HIS A 43 10.56 -11.02 -21.34
CA HIS A 43 10.16 -11.37 -22.69
C HIS A 43 10.87 -10.52 -23.75
N ALA A 44 10.92 -9.20 -23.57
CA ALA A 44 11.62 -8.30 -24.49
C ALA A 44 13.12 -8.64 -24.60
N ASN A 45 13.79 -8.89 -23.47
CA ASN A 45 15.19 -9.33 -23.46
C ASN A 45 15.39 -10.65 -24.21
N SER A 46 14.47 -11.61 -24.05
CA SER A 46 14.50 -12.86 -24.81
C SER A 46 14.36 -12.60 -26.30
N VAL A 47 13.43 -11.74 -26.74
CA VAL A 47 13.19 -11.45 -28.16
C VAL A 47 14.37 -10.70 -28.78
N ALA A 48 14.97 -9.75 -28.05
CA ALA A 48 16.13 -8.99 -28.50
C ALA A 48 17.31 -9.90 -28.88
N SER A 49 17.51 -10.99 -28.14
CA SER A 49 18.58 -11.96 -28.38
C SER A 49 18.47 -12.72 -29.71
N PHE A 50 17.30 -12.68 -30.36
CA PHE A 50 17.04 -13.34 -31.65
C PHE A 50 16.84 -12.35 -32.81
N MET A 51 16.98 -11.03 -32.59
CA MET A 51 16.81 -10.01 -33.63
C MET A 51 18.12 -9.62 -34.30
N GLU A 52 18.08 -9.44 -35.63
CA GLU A 52 19.23 -9.04 -36.46
C GLU A 52 19.79 -7.64 -36.12
N SER A 53 18.96 -6.76 -35.55
CA SER A 53 19.37 -5.45 -35.00
C SER A 53 19.01 -5.35 -33.51
N SER A 54 19.79 -6.08 -32.70
CA SER A 54 19.67 -6.07 -31.23
C SER A 54 19.79 -4.65 -30.64
N GLU A 55 20.51 -3.73 -31.27
CA GLU A 55 20.75 -2.38 -30.73
C GLU A 55 19.51 -1.47 -30.86
N GLU A 56 18.82 -1.51 -32.00
CA GLU A 56 17.64 -0.68 -32.23
C GLU A 56 16.43 -1.18 -31.44
N PHE A 57 16.29 -2.51 -31.31
CA PHE A 57 15.29 -3.11 -30.43
C PHE A 57 15.54 -2.76 -28.95
N THR A 58 16.79 -2.79 -28.51
CA THR A 58 17.15 -2.40 -27.13
C THR A 58 16.79 -0.95 -26.85
N LYS A 59 17.11 -0.04 -27.79
CA LYS A 59 16.79 1.38 -27.64
C LYS A 59 15.29 1.66 -27.67
N GLN A 60 14.53 0.99 -28.53
CA GLN A 60 13.09 1.25 -28.68
C GLN A 60 12.23 0.59 -27.60
N TYR A 61 12.62 -0.58 -27.07
CA TYR A 61 11.73 -1.37 -26.22
C TYR A 61 12.31 -1.64 -24.83
N ILE A 62 13.61 -1.95 -24.71
CA ILE A 62 14.19 -2.32 -23.42
C ILE A 62 14.46 -1.08 -22.56
N LEU A 63 15.08 -0.03 -23.13
CA LEU A 63 15.40 1.18 -22.35
C LEU A 63 14.16 1.89 -21.80
N PRO A 64 13.06 2.08 -22.57
CA PRO A 64 11.84 2.67 -22.02
C PRO A 64 11.22 1.83 -20.91
N LEU A 65 11.17 0.49 -21.06
CA LEU A 65 10.64 -0.40 -20.03
C LEU A 65 11.48 -0.36 -18.74
N ASN A 66 12.80 -0.28 -18.85
CA ASN A 66 13.66 -0.11 -17.68
C ASN A 66 13.44 1.24 -16.99
N SER A 67 13.22 2.31 -17.76
CA SER A 67 12.90 3.63 -17.20
C SER A 67 11.54 3.65 -16.52
N GLU A 68 10.54 2.97 -17.08
CA GLU A 68 9.22 2.79 -16.46
C GLU A 68 9.32 1.97 -15.17
N LEU A 69 10.12 0.89 -15.17
CA LEU A 69 10.37 0.08 -13.99
C LEU A 69 11.02 0.90 -12.88
N GLU A 70 12.09 1.64 -13.18
CA GLU A 70 12.79 2.46 -12.18
C GLU A 70 11.86 3.52 -11.57
N LYS A 71 10.98 4.12 -12.39
CA LYS A 71 9.98 5.06 -11.91
C LYS A 71 8.96 4.37 -10.99
N ALA A 72 8.45 3.20 -11.38
CA ALA A 72 7.50 2.43 -10.57
C ALA A 72 8.12 1.98 -9.24
N GLU A 73 9.38 1.54 -9.23
CA GLU A 73 10.12 1.17 -8.01
C GLU A 73 10.29 2.37 -7.07
N MET A 74 10.61 3.55 -7.61
CA MET A 74 10.71 4.78 -6.82
C MET A 74 9.35 5.20 -6.24
N GLU A 75 8.27 5.12 -7.02
CA GLU A 75 6.91 5.42 -6.54
C GLU A 75 6.47 4.43 -5.47
N TYR A 76 6.79 3.15 -5.63
CA TYR A 76 6.52 2.10 -4.65
C TYR A 76 7.23 2.38 -3.32
N GLU A 77 8.52 2.70 -3.32
CA GLU A 77 9.23 2.98 -2.06
C GLU A 77 8.77 4.26 -1.38
N GLN A 78 8.43 5.31 -2.14
CA GLN A 78 7.80 6.50 -1.58
C GLN A 78 6.43 6.20 -0.95
N LEU A 79 5.64 5.33 -1.57
CA LEU A 79 4.34 4.94 -1.03
C LEU A 79 4.51 4.06 0.20
N LYS A 80 5.47 3.13 0.18
CA LYS A 80 5.79 2.26 1.32
C LYS A 80 6.19 3.08 2.55
N GLU A 81 7.10 4.04 2.42
CA GLU A 81 7.48 4.92 3.54
C GLU A 81 6.28 5.72 4.07
N LYS A 82 5.45 6.28 3.17
CA LYS A 82 4.22 6.98 3.57
C LYS A 82 3.24 6.05 4.30
N ASN A 83 3.13 4.81 3.86
CA ASN A 83 2.25 3.82 4.45
C ASN A 83 2.76 3.35 5.81
N GLU A 84 4.06 3.14 5.98
CA GLU A 84 4.64 2.81 7.28
C GLU A 84 4.31 3.89 8.32
N ILE A 85 4.50 5.17 7.98
CA ILE A 85 4.14 6.30 8.85
C ILE A 85 2.63 6.30 9.17
N LYS A 86 1.79 6.10 8.15
CA LYS A 86 0.33 6.05 8.35
C LYS A 86 -0.08 4.88 9.22
N VAL A 87 0.49 3.69 9.01
CA VAL A 87 0.18 2.48 9.79
C VAL A 87 0.58 2.68 11.25
N GLU A 88 1.75 3.24 11.53
CA GLU A 88 2.15 3.58 12.90
C GLU A 88 1.19 4.57 13.55
N HIS A 89 0.81 5.62 12.81
CA HIS A 89 -0.14 6.63 13.30
C HIS A 89 -1.53 6.05 13.60
N LEU A 90 -2.08 5.27 12.66
CA LEU A 90 -3.36 4.58 12.80
C LEU A 90 -3.31 3.57 13.97
N GLY A 91 -2.22 2.83 14.10
CA GLY A 91 -1.99 1.90 15.21
C GLY A 91 -2.01 2.60 16.57
N ALA A 92 -1.34 3.76 16.68
CA ALA A 92 -1.36 4.58 17.89
C ALA A 92 -2.77 5.11 18.22
N LEU A 93 -3.52 5.57 17.22
CA LEU A 93 -4.90 6.03 17.39
C LEU A 93 -5.82 4.88 17.82
N LEU A 94 -5.72 3.71 17.18
CA LEU A 94 -6.48 2.51 17.54
C LEU A 94 -6.17 2.07 18.97
N ALA A 95 -4.90 2.10 19.40
CA ALA A 95 -4.52 1.79 20.76
C ALA A 95 -5.17 2.76 21.77
N LYS A 96 -5.21 4.06 21.45
CA LYS A 96 -5.86 5.08 22.28
C LYS A 96 -7.37 4.88 22.36
N VAL A 97 -8.02 4.63 21.23
CA VAL A 97 -9.45 4.34 21.13
C VAL A 97 -9.81 3.08 21.93
N ASN A 98 -9.05 1.99 21.78
CA ASN A 98 -9.30 0.75 22.53
C ASN A 98 -9.12 0.94 24.04
N LYS A 99 -8.15 1.74 24.49
CA LYS A 99 -8.02 2.09 25.91
C LYS A 99 -9.24 2.84 26.44
N GLU A 100 -9.76 3.82 25.69
CA GLU A 100 -10.95 4.58 26.09
C GLU A 100 -12.22 3.71 26.10
N ILE A 101 -12.42 2.84 25.09
CA ILE A 101 -13.52 1.86 25.08
C ILE A 101 -13.43 0.93 26.29
N THR A 102 -12.24 0.42 26.59
CA THR A 102 -12.02 -0.50 27.74
C THR A 102 -12.31 0.21 29.05
N ARG A 103 -11.87 1.46 29.18
CA ARG A 103 -12.12 2.31 30.35
C ARG A 103 -13.62 2.54 30.55
N TYR A 104 -14.34 2.90 29.50
CA TYR A 104 -15.79 3.07 29.54
C TYR A 104 -16.52 1.78 29.93
N LYS A 105 -16.16 0.65 29.32
CA LYS A 105 -16.73 -0.67 29.65
C LYS A 105 -16.55 -1.03 31.13
N LEU A 106 -15.34 -0.82 31.67
CA LEU A 106 -15.03 -1.03 33.09
C LEU A 106 -15.85 -0.11 34.01
N TYR A 107 -15.94 1.19 33.70
CA TYR A 107 -16.71 2.14 34.51
C TYR A 107 -18.21 1.84 34.53
N ASN A 108 -18.75 1.23 33.47
CA ASN A 108 -20.18 0.93 33.35
C ASN A 108 -20.53 -0.54 33.62
N GLY A 109 -19.57 -1.37 34.03
CA GLY A 109 -19.80 -2.79 34.31
C GLY A 109 -20.22 -3.62 33.09
N ILE A 110 -19.87 -3.17 31.88
CA ILE A 110 -20.18 -3.86 30.61
C ILE A 110 -18.97 -4.72 30.27
N ALA A 111 -19.04 -6.03 30.57
CA ALA A 111 -18.01 -7.01 30.21
C ALA A 111 -18.06 -7.37 28.72
#